data_AF-X1KEI5-F1
#
_entry.id   AF-X1KEI5-F1
#
_cell.length_a   1.000
_cell.length_b   1.000
_cell.length_c   1.000
_cell.angle_alpha   90.00
_cell.angle_beta   90.00
_cell.angle_gamma   90.00
#
_symmetry.space_group_name_H-M   'P 1'
#
loop_
_entity.id
_entity.type
_entity.pdbx_description
1 polymer ?
#
loop_
_entity_poly.entity_id
_entity_poly.type
_entity_poly.pdbx_seq_one_letter_code
_entity_poly.pdbx_strand_id
1 'polypeptide(L)'
;DIIHYLKDIPAWPQLPKRSFLENMYVQFSQGFPGVVVRENRIYIDRSQDLDKPLEALYAAYLENNVDKYPVSPDYAAGLHRFLALKNLSPRVVKGQITGPVTWGLTVTDDSHKAIIYDDVLGDAVAKLLRLKASWQEKELSQISKNTIIFVDEPYMAAFGSVGVLLSKERIISLLEEVFEVVDNVRACCLGV
;
A
#
# COMPACT_ATOMS: atom_id res chain seq x y z
N ASP A 1 -24.67 -7.75 0.10
CA ASP A 1 -23.30 -8.30 0.07
C ASP A 1 -22.69 -8.20 -1.32
N ILE A 2 -21.58 -7.46 -1.46
CA ILE A 2 -20.87 -7.22 -2.73
C ILE A 2 -20.45 -8.53 -3.43
N ILE A 3 -20.15 -9.56 -2.64
CA ILE A 3 -19.86 -10.94 -3.11
C ILE A 3 -21.00 -11.58 -3.92
N HIS A 4 -22.24 -11.05 -3.86
CA HIS A 4 -23.34 -11.55 -4.67
C HIS A 4 -23.18 -11.21 -6.17
N TYR A 5 -22.47 -10.12 -6.49
CA TYR A 5 -22.36 -9.57 -7.85
C TYR A 5 -21.03 -9.90 -8.53
N LEU A 6 -19.95 -10.12 -7.78
CA LEU A 6 -18.61 -10.46 -8.31
C LEU A 6 -18.18 -11.84 -7.83
N LYS A 7 -18.79 -12.89 -8.39
CA LYS A 7 -18.57 -14.28 -7.95
C LYS A 7 -17.22 -14.86 -8.41
N ASP A 8 -16.76 -14.47 -9.59
CA ASP A 8 -15.54 -15.03 -10.18
C ASP A 8 -14.26 -14.38 -9.64
N ILE A 9 -14.31 -13.07 -9.39
CA ILE A 9 -13.19 -12.24 -8.90
C ILE A 9 -13.69 -11.27 -7.81
N PRO A 10 -14.08 -11.76 -6.62
CA PRO A 10 -14.45 -10.89 -5.51
C PRO A 10 -13.25 -10.04 -5.07
N ALA A 11 -13.56 -8.79 -4.71
CA ALA A 11 -12.64 -7.88 -4.03
C ALA A 11 -13.19 -7.53 -2.65
N TRP A 12 -12.30 -7.31 -1.68
CA TRP A 12 -12.72 -6.82 -0.37
C TRP A 12 -13.17 -5.35 -0.46
N PRO A 13 -14.19 -4.93 0.31
CA PRO A 13 -14.75 -3.59 0.20
C PRO A 13 -13.84 -2.52 0.83
N GLN A 14 -13.59 -1.43 0.10
CA GLN A 14 -12.97 -0.22 0.63
C GLN A 14 -13.99 0.65 1.34
N LEU A 15 -13.74 1.06 2.58
CA LEU A 15 -14.66 1.88 3.37
C LEU A 15 -14.04 3.23 3.77
N PRO A 16 -13.59 4.07 2.81
CA PRO A 16 -12.89 5.34 3.12
C PRO A 16 -13.77 6.36 3.88
N LYS A 17 -15.10 6.18 3.88
CA LYS A 17 -16.03 6.99 4.66
C LYS A 17 -16.26 6.49 6.09
N ARG A 18 -15.75 5.30 6.47
CA ARG A 18 -15.90 4.73 7.82
C ARG A 18 -14.95 5.38 8.81
N SER A 19 -13.69 5.60 8.40
CA SER A 19 -12.63 6.14 9.23
C SER A 19 -11.58 6.81 8.35
N PHE A 20 -10.91 7.85 8.86
CA PHE A 20 -9.76 8.45 8.19
C PHE A 20 -8.62 7.43 8.00
N LEU A 21 -8.52 6.41 8.87
CA LEU A 21 -7.56 5.33 8.72
C LEU A 21 -7.80 4.46 7.47
N GLU A 22 -9.01 4.47 6.92
CA GLU A 22 -9.35 3.79 5.66
C GLU A 22 -9.22 4.70 4.44
N ASN A 23 -8.80 5.95 4.62
CA ASN A 23 -8.43 6.79 3.49
C ASN A 23 -7.28 6.12 2.73
N MET A 24 -7.32 6.13 1.40
CA MET A 24 -6.32 5.49 0.54
C MET A 24 -4.87 5.85 0.89
N TYR A 25 -4.62 7.10 1.32
CA TYR A 25 -3.28 7.58 1.68
C TYR A 25 -2.85 7.20 3.11
N VAL A 26 -3.75 6.66 3.92
CA VAL A 26 -3.50 6.30 5.33
C VAL A 26 -3.56 4.79 5.53
N GLN A 27 -4.40 4.09 4.77
CA GLN A 27 -4.71 2.67 4.93
C GLN A 27 -3.47 1.76 5.00
N PHE A 28 -2.43 2.07 4.23
CA PHE A 28 -1.21 1.28 4.17
C PHE A 28 -0.01 1.92 4.88
N SER A 29 -0.22 3.03 5.58
CA SER A 29 0.85 3.79 6.24
C SER A 29 1.31 3.18 7.56
N GLN A 30 0.51 2.30 8.17
CA GLN A 30 0.79 1.72 9.49
C GLN A 30 2.14 0.99 9.50
N GLY A 31 3.06 1.46 10.36
CA GLY A 31 4.41 0.92 10.52
C GLY A 31 5.49 1.67 9.74
N PHE A 32 5.15 2.64 8.90
CA PHE A 32 6.17 3.43 8.20
C PHE A 32 7.01 4.27 9.18
N PRO A 33 8.34 4.38 9.01
CA PRO A 33 9.22 5.17 9.88
C PRO A 33 8.76 6.63 10.04
N GLY A 34 8.56 7.06 11.28
CA GLY A 34 8.17 8.43 11.62
C GLY A 34 6.73 8.80 11.25
N VAL A 35 5.90 7.86 10.78
CA VAL A 35 4.53 8.18 10.38
C VAL A 35 3.70 8.64 11.57
N VAL A 36 3.04 9.77 11.41
CA VAL A 36 2.08 10.30 12.37
C VAL A 36 0.74 10.47 11.67
N VAL A 37 -0.29 9.85 12.27
CA VAL A 37 -1.68 10.01 11.86
C VAL A 37 -2.44 10.64 13.01
N ARG A 38 -2.79 11.92 12.89
CA ARG A 38 -3.49 12.70 13.92
C ARG A 38 -4.41 13.71 13.27
N GLU A 39 -5.56 13.96 13.90
CA GLU A 39 -6.51 15.01 13.48
C GLU A 39 -6.89 14.95 11.98
N ASN A 40 -7.09 13.74 11.45
CA ASN A 40 -7.35 13.52 10.02
C ASN A 40 -6.26 14.05 9.08
N ARG A 41 -4.99 14.00 9.53
CA ARG A 41 -3.81 14.30 8.74
C ARG A 41 -2.79 13.16 8.87
N ILE A 42 -1.99 13.00 7.82
CA ILE A 42 -0.83 12.09 7.79
C ILE A 42 0.40 12.90 7.39
N TYR A 43 1.50 12.69 8.10
CA TYR A 43 2.80 13.27 7.81
C TYR A 43 3.92 12.41 8.42
N ILE A 44 5.16 12.67 8.02
CA ILE A 44 6.35 12.07 8.65
C ILE A 44 6.98 13.09 9.59
N ASP A 45 6.98 12.74 10.87
CA ASP A 45 7.62 13.52 11.93
C ASP A 45 9.12 13.18 11.97
N ARG A 46 9.94 14.12 11.48
CA ARG A 46 11.40 13.97 11.39
C ARG A 46 12.11 14.37 12.67
N SER A 47 11.39 14.85 13.69
CA SER A 47 11.97 15.09 15.02
C SER A 47 12.22 13.80 15.79
N GLN A 48 11.61 12.69 15.34
CA GLN A 48 11.83 11.34 15.87
C GLN A 48 13.12 10.71 15.31
N ASP A 49 13.69 9.78 16.07
CA ASP A 49 14.75 8.91 15.56
C ASP A 49 14.17 7.91 14.55
N LEU A 50 14.52 8.09 13.27
CA LEU A 50 14.04 7.25 12.19
C LEU A 50 14.98 6.06 11.90
N ASP A 51 16.17 6.02 12.48
CA ASP A 51 17.20 5.05 12.11
C ASP A 51 16.75 3.62 12.47
N LYS A 52 16.29 3.42 13.71
CA LYS A 52 15.79 2.12 14.17
C LYS A 52 14.57 1.62 13.40
N PRO A 53 13.50 2.41 13.19
CA PRO A 53 12.36 1.93 12.41
C PRO A 53 12.71 1.71 10.93
N LEU A 54 13.61 2.51 10.34
CA LEU A 54 14.13 2.25 8.99
C LEU A 54 14.89 0.92 8.95
N GLU A 55 15.84 0.69 9.86
CA GLU A 55 16.57 -0.57 9.96
C GLU A 55 15.63 -1.77 10.09
N ALA A 56 14.61 -1.67 10.96
CA ALA A 56 13.61 -2.70 11.13
C ALA A 56 12.78 -2.97 9.86
N LEU A 57 12.46 -1.93 9.08
CA LEU A 57 11.79 -2.04 7.79
C LEU A 57 12.66 -2.75 6.76
N TYR A 58 13.91 -2.31 6.60
CA TYR A 58 14.84 -2.92 5.66
C TYR A 58 15.19 -4.36 6.03
N ALA A 59 15.36 -4.67 7.31
CA ALA A 59 15.56 -6.05 7.78
C ALA A 59 14.37 -6.94 7.43
N ALA A 60 13.14 -6.49 7.71
CA ALA A 60 11.94 -7.24 7.35
C ALA A 60 11.79 -7.42 5.84
N TYR A 61 12.12 -6.40 5.05
CA TYR A 61 12.14 -6.46 3.60
C TYR A 61 13.13 -7.51 3.07
N LEU A 62 14.38 -7.48 3.55
CA LEU A 62 15.42 -8.44 3.15
C LEU A 62 15.06 -9.88 3.54
N GLU A 63 14.42 -10.07 4.68
CA GLU A 63 13.93 -11.37 5.15
C GLU A 63 12.61 -11.81 4.49
N ASN A 64 11.98 -10.95 3.67
CA ASN A 64 10.60 -11.09 3.19
C ASN A 64 9.60 -11.40 4.33
N ASN A 65 9.82 -10.80 5.51
CA ASN A 65 9.05 -11.03 6.73
C ASN A 65 7.80 -10.14 6.75
N VAL A 66 6.83 -10.50 5.91
CA VAL A 66 5.58 -9.75 5.70
C VAL A 66 4.73 -9.61 6.97
N ASP A 67 4.86 -10.56 7.90
CA ASP A 67 4.09 -10.58 9.15
C ASP A 67 4.49 -9.49 10.13
N LYS A 68 5.65 -8.82 9.93
CA LYS A 68 6.03 -7.63 10.70
C LYS A 68 5.22 -6.39 10.32
N TYR A 69 4.60 -6.38 9.14
CA TYR A 69 3.89 -5.21 8.60
C TYR A 69 2.45 -5.50 8.18
N PRO A 70 1.61 -6.10 9.04
CA PRO A 70 0.22 -6.39 8.71
C PRO A 70 -0.61 -5.11 8.51
N VAL A 71 -1.72 -5.18 7.79
CA VAL A 71 -2.75 -4.12 7.81
C VAL A 71 -3.76 -4.46 8.90
N SER A 72 -3.82 -3.67 9.96
CA SER A 72 -4.72 -3.95 11.09
C SER A 72 -6.20 -3.75 10.75
N PRO A 73 -7.13 -4.33 11.55
CA PRO A 73 -8.58 -4.11 11.40
C PRO A 73 -9.01 -2.64 11.50
N ASP A 74 -8.24 -1.81 12.20
CA ASP A 74 -8.53 -0.38 12.30
C ASP A 74 -8.35 0.35 10.97
N TYR A 75 -7.35 -0.07 10.18
CA TYR A 75 -7.01 0.49 8.88
C TYR A 75 -7.78 -0.18 7.72
N ALA A 76 -8.25 -1.41 7.89
CA ALA A 76 -8.95 -2.15 6.82
C ALA A 76 -10.04 -3.10 7.36
N ALA A 77 -11.08 -2.58 8.01
CA ALA A 77 -12.13 -3.45 8.56
C ALA A 77 -12.86 -4.25 7.47
N GLY A 78 -13.00 -3.69 6.26
CA GLY A 78 -13.55 -4.39 5.11
C GLY A 78 -12.75 -5.65 4.73
N LEU A 79 -11.41 -5.57 4.76
CA LEU A 79 -10.51 -6.70 4.50
C LEU A 79 -10.69 -7.78 5.56
N HIS A 80 -10.62 -7.42 6.84
CA HIS A 80 -10.74 -8.39 7.93
C HIS A 80 -12.11 -9.06 7.97
N ARG A 81 -13.19 -8.31 7.67
CA ARG A 81 -14.53 -8.90 7.53
C ARG A 81 -14.60 -9.86 6.35
N PHE A 82 -13.95 -9.52 5.24
CA PHE A 82 -13.88 -10.37 4.04
C PHE A 82 -13.11 -11.66 4.30
N LEU A 83 -11.95 -11.60 4.97
CA LEU A 83 -11.14 -12.76 5.37
C LEU A 83 -11.89 -13.68 6.35
N ALA A 84 -12.80 -13.15 7.15
CA ALA A 84 -13.61 -13.94 8.08
C ALA A 84 -14.76 -14.73 7.40
N LEU A 85 -15.08 -14.42 6.13
CA LEU A 85 -16.14 -15.13 5.40
C LEU A 85 -15.77 -16.60 5.20
N LYS A 86 -16.75 -17.49 5.40
CA LYS A 86 -16.58 -18.94 5.21
C LYS A 86 -17.27 -19.37 3.92
N ASN A 87 -16.80 -20.48 3.35
CA ASN A 87 -17.37 -21.14 2.16
C ASN A 87 -17.33 -20.30 0.87
N LEU A 88 -16.33 -19.41 0.75
CA LEU A 88 -15.99 -18.79 -0.53
C LEU A 88 -15.06 -19.72 -1.29
N SER A 89 -15.31 -19.91 -2.58
CA SER A 89 -14.44 -20.67 -3.49
C SER A 89 -14.29 -19.96 -4.85
N PRO A 90 -13.83 -18.69 -4.87
CA PRO A 90 -13.71 -17.94 -6.11
C PRO A 90 -12.50 -18.42 -6.92
N ARG A 91 -12.57 -18.24 -8.25
CA ARG A 91 -11.45 -18.59 -9.14
C ARG A 91 -10.23 -17.74 -8.87
N VAL A 92 -10.44 -16.45 -8.59
CA VAL A 92 -9.42 -15.47 -8.27
C VAL A 92 -9.94 -14.57 -7.15
N VAL A 93 -9.08 -14.06 -6.29
CA VAL A 93 -9.44 -13.01 -5.33
C VAL A 93 -8.61 -11.76 -5.57
N LYS A 94 -9.26 -10.60 -5.58
CA LYS A 94 -8.62 -9.31 -5.80
C LYS A 94 -8.35 -8.59 -4.48
N GLY A 95 -7.10 -8.17 -4.32
CA GLY A 95 -6.66 -7.15 -3.38
C GLY A 95 -6.29 -5.86 -4.10
N GLN A 96 -5.96 -4.84 -3.32
CA GLN A 96 -5.54 -3.54 -3.80
C GLN A 96 -4.69 -2.82 -2.75
N ILE A 97 -3.81 -1.95 -3.24
CA ILE A 97 -2.93 -1.10 -2.45
C ILE A 97 -2.70 0.23 -3.19
N THR A 98 -2.46 1.31 -2.45
CA THR A 98 -1.98 2.56 -3.05
C THR A 98 -0.57 2.37 -3.62
N GLY A 99 -0.26 3.03 -4.73
CA GLY A 99 1.06 2.98 -5.33
C GLY A 99 2.09 3.92 -4.68
N PRO A 100 3.39 3.62 -4.85
CA PRO A 100 4.49 4.35 -4.24
C PRO A 100 4.62 5.79 -4.73
N VAL A 101 4.28 6.07 -5.98
CA VAL A 101 4.36 7.44 -6.54
C VAL A 101 3.29 8.31 -5.93
N THR A 102 2.04 7.87 -5.99
CA THR A 102 0.90 8.57 -5.39
C THR A 102 1.10 8.77 -3.89
N TRP A 103 1.49 7.72 -3.16
CA TRP A 103 1.65 7.83 -1.72
C TRP A 103 2.82 8.74 -1.34
N GLY A 104 3.97 8.57 -1.98
CA GLY A 104 5.16 9.38 -1.71
C GLY A 104 5.02 10.85 -2.13
N LEU A 105 4.17 11.16 -3.12
CA LEU A 105 3.82 12.54 -3.49
C LEU A 105 2.78 13.16 -2.53
N THR A 106 1.95 12.35 -1.90
CA THR A 106 0.85 12.82 -1.03
C THR A 106 1.30 13.03 0.41
N VAL A 107 2.10 12.12 0.94
CA VAL A 107 2.62 12.22 2.32
C VAL A 107 3.81 13.18 2.33
N THR A 108 3.79 14.11 3.28
CA THR A 108 4.81 15.14 3.45
C THR A 108 5.51 14.99 4.80
N ASP A 109 6.71 15.55 4.92
CA ASP A 109 7.36 15.76 6.20
C ASP A 109 6.88 17.06 6.89
N ASP A 110 7.42 17.35 8.07
CA ASP A 110 7.12 18.56 8.84
C ASP A 110 7.44 19.88 8.10
N SER A 111 8.24 19.81 7.02
CA SER A 111 8.55 20.95 6.14
C SER A 111 7.61 21.05 4.94
N HIS A 112 6.53 20.27 4.92
CA HIS A 112 5.57 20.16 3.82
C HIS A 112 6.18 19.70 2.50
N LYS A 113 7.34 19.04 2.55
CA LYS A 113 7.97 18.46 1.36
C LYS A 113 7.51 17.02 1.20
N ALA A 114 7.09 16.65 -0.02
CA ALA A 114 6.69 15.29 -0.32
C ALA A 114 7.86 14.32 -0.10
N ILE A 115 7.61 13.21 0.60
CA ILE A 115 8.66 12.29 1.04
C ILE A 115 9.31 11.53 -0.11
N ILE A 116 8.65 11.45 -1.27
CA ILE A 116 9.23 10.83 -2.48
C ILE A 116 10.50 11.54 -2.97
N TYR A 117 10.74 12.78 -2.57
CA TYR A 117 11.95 13.54 -2.93
C TYR A 117 13.11 13.35 -1.94
N ASP A 118 12.87 12.67 -0.84
CA ASP A 118 13.93 12.19 0.05
C ASP A 118 14.36 10.80 -0.44
N ASP A 119 15.66 10.58 -0.60
CA ASP A 119 16.15 9.31 -1.19
C ASP A 119 15.95 8.12 -0.25
N VAL A 120 16.01 8.34 1.07
CA VAL A 120 15.83 7.28 2.07
C VAL A 120 14.34 7.01 2.28
N LEU A 121 13.55 8.04 2.56
CA LEU A 121 12.11 7.85 2.79
C LEU A 121 11.38 7.45 1.51
N GLY A 122 11.81 7.98 0.35
CA GLY A 122 11.28 7.62 -0.95
C GLY A 122 11.50 6.16 -1.31
N ASP A 123 12.68 5.59 -1.02
CA ASP A 123 12.93 4.15 -1.19
C ASP A 123 12.13 3.32 -0.18
N ALA A 124 12.12 3.73 1.10
CA ALA A 124 11.36 3.06 2.16
C ALA A 124 9.87 2.94 1.84
N VAL A 125 9.28 3.89 1.10
CA VAL A 125 7.88 3.83 0.62
C VAL A 125 7.63 2.55 -0.16
N ALA A 126 8.47 2.28 -1.16
CA ALA A 126 8.29 1.13 -2.02
C ALA A 126 8.50 -0.18 -1.24
N LYS A 127 9.49 -0.23 -0.33
CA LYS A 127 9.75 -1.42 0.50
C LYS A 127 8.58 -1.74 1.43
N LEU A 128 8.00 -0.73 2.09
CA LEU A 128 6.83 -0.93 2.93
C LEU A 128 5.63 -1.41 2.10
N LEU A 129 5.34 -0.74 0.98
CA LEU A 129 4.19 -1.10 0.16
C LEU A 129 4.33 -2.51 -0.43
N ARG A 130 5.54 -2.95 -0.79
CA ARG A 130 5.81 -4.34 -1.15
C ARG A 130 5.47 -5.30 -0.02
N LEU A 131 5.94 -5.04 1.22
CA LEU A 131 5.62 -5.88 2.37
C LEU A 131 4.12 -5.93 2.65
N LYS A 132 3.41 -4.80 2.52
CA LYS A 132 1.96 -4.70 2.70
C LYS A 132 1.20 -5.47 1.62
N ALA A 133 1.61 -5.35 0.36
CA ALA A 133 1.03 -6.07 -0.77
C ALA A 133 1.23 -7.58 -0.60
N SER A 134 2.44 -8.03 -0.28
CA SER A 134 2.75 -9.43 -0.02
C SER A 134 2.01 -9.99 1.21
N TRP A 135 1.86 -9.20 2.28
CA TRP A 135 1.05 -9.59 3.42
C TRP A 135 -0.42 -9.76 3.03
N GLN A 136 -0.99 -8.80 2.30
CA GLN A 136 -2.38 -8.86 1.85
C GLN A 136 -2.59 -10.06 0.91
N GLU A 137 -1.64 -10.34 0.02
CA GLU A 137 -1.68 -11.53 -0.84
C GLU A 137 -1.68 -12.82 -0.01
N LYS A 138 -0.77 -12.95 0.96
CA LYS A 138 -0.69 -14.10 1.87
C LYS A 138 -2.03 -14.35 2.55
N GLU A 139 -2.69 -13.31 3.06
CA GLU A 139 -4.00 -13.43 3.71
C GLU A 139 -5.11 -13.81 2.72
N LEU A 140 -5.15 -13.17 1.55
CA LEU A 140 -6.14 -13.47 0.51
C LEU A 140 -5.95 -14.89 -0.08
N SER A 141 -4.73 -15.42 -0.07
CA SER A 141 -4.41 -16.78 -0.52
C SER A 141 -5.11 -17.89 0.28
N GLN A 142 -5.61 -17.54 1.48
CA GLN A 142 -6.44 -18.41 2.31
C GLN A 142 -7.87 -18.57 1.75
N ILE A 143 -8.33 -17.63 0.92
CA ILE A 143 -9.62 -17.69 0.22
C ILE A 143 -9.48 -18.36 -1.15
N SER A 144 -8.46 -18.00 -1.91
CA SER A 144 -8.18 -18.59 -3.23
C SER A 144 -6.69 -18.58 -3.54
N LYS A 145 -6.18 -19.66 -4.14
CA LYS A 145 -4.76 -19.75 -4.53
C LYS A 145 -4.37 -18.77 -5.63
N ASN A 146 -5.33 -18.28 -6.41
CA ASN A 146 -5.07 -17.25 -7.40
C ASN A 146 -5.44 -15.89 -6.82
N THR A 147 -4.43 -15.06 -6.60
CA THR A 147 -4.54 -13.69 -6.09
C THR A 147 -4.20 -12.71 -7.20
N ILE A 148 -4.84 -11.54 -7.17
CA ILE A 148 -4.38 -10.38 -7.92
C ILE A 148 -4.32 -9.20 -6.96
N ILE A 149 -3.16 -8.56 -6.85
CA ILE A 149 -3.02 -7.29 -6.12
C ILE A 149 -2.97 -6.16 -7.14
N PHE A 150 -3.91 -5.23 -7.01
CA PHE A 150 -3.93 -4.00 -7.80
C PHE A 150 -3.13 -2.90 -7.09
N VAL A 151 -2.27 -2.22 -7.85
CA VAL A 151 -1.57 -1.02 -7.36
C VAL A 151 -2.23 0.21 -7.99
N ASP A 152 -2.84 1.05 -7.15
CA ASP A 152 -3.59 2.23 -7.56
C ASP A 152 -2.71 3.48 -7.58
N GLU A 153 -2.52 4.07 -8.77
CA GLU A 153 -1.68 5.25 -9.00
C GLU A 153 -2.45 6.43 -9.62
N PRO A 154 -3.39 7.06 -8.89
CA PRO A 154 -4.17 8.17 -9.43
C PRO A 154 -3.32 9.41 -9.76
N TYR A 155 -2.19 9.65 -9.07
CA TYR A 155 -1.34 10.82 -9.36
C TYR A 155 -0.51 10.65 -10.64
N MET A 156 -0.42 9.43 -11.18
CA MET A 156 0.24 9.20 -12.47
C MET A 156 -0.52 9.86 -13.63
N ALA A 157 -1.83 10.12 -13.50
CA ALA A 157 -2.57 10.88 -14.50
C ALA A 157 -2.08 12.34 -14.64
N ALA A 158 -1.43 12.87 -13.60
CA ALA A 158 -0.84 14.22 -13.59
C ALA A 158 0.68 14.21 -13.89
N PHE A 159 1.26 13.05 -14.22
CA PHE A 159 2.68 12.92 -14.55
C PHE A 159 3.04 13.76 -15.79
N GLY A 160 4.16 14.49 -15.72
CA GLY A 160 4.58 15.41 -16.78
C GLY A 160 4.00 16.83 -16.67
N SER A 161 3.13 17.09 -15.69
CA SER A 161 2.76 18.46 -15.31
C SER A 161 3.91 19.18 -14.60
N VAL A 162 3.90 20.52 -14.61
CA VAL A 162 4.94 21.39 -14.04
C VAL A 162 5.24 21.12 -12.56
N GLY A 163 4.36 20.39 -11.84
CA GLY A 163 4.49 20.09 -10.42
C GLY A 163 5.20 18.77 -10.06
N VAL A 164 5.45 17.84 -10.99
CA VAL A 164 6.03 16.52 -10.68
C VAL A 164 7.49 16.45 -11.14
N LEU A 165 8.43 16.73 -10.23
CA LEU A 165 9.87 16.69 -10.46
C LEU A 165 10.48 15.28 -10.27
N LEU A 166 9.91 14.24 -10.88
CA LEU A 166 10.43 12.88 -10.81
C LEU A 166 10.85 12.40 -12.20
N SER A 167 12.02 11.74 -12.28
CA SER A 167 12.44 11.10 -13.51
C SER A 167 11.59 9.86 -13.78
N LYS A 168 11.46 9.51 -15.06
CA LYS A 168 10.74 8.30 -15.49
C LYS A 168 11.39 7.05 -14.90
N GLU A 169 12.72 7.04 -14.81
CA GLU A 169 13.52 5.93 -14.29
C GLU A 169 13.24 5.70 -12.80
N ARG A 170 13.13 6.78 -12.01
CA ARG A 170 12.79 6.68 -10.58
C ARG A 170 11.38 6.12 -10.38
N ILE A 171 10.41 6.56 -11.19
CA ILE A 171 9.04 6.04 -11.12
C ILE A 171 9.00 4.55 -11.46
N ILE A 172 9.65 4.13 -12.55
CA ILE A 172 9.71 2.72 -12.95
C ILE A 172 10.32 1.89 -11.82
N SER A 173 11.46 2.32 -11.27
CA SER A 173 12.12 1.60 -10.18
C SER A 173 11.23 1.45 -8.94
N LEU A 174 10.53 2.51 -8.53
CA LEU A 174 9.60 2.43 -7.38
C LEU A 174 8.44 1.48 -7.65
N LEU A 175 7.88 1.48 -8.86
CA LEU A 175 6.77 0.61 -9.23
C LEU A 175 7.21 -0.86 -9.36
N GLU A 176 8.35 -1.11 -10.00
CA GLU A 176 8.94 -2.45 -10.13
C GLU A 176 9.16 -3.08 -8.75
N GLU A 177 9.67 -2.30 -7.80
CA GLU A 177 9.88 -2.74 -6.43
C GLU A 177 8.59 -3.26 -5.77
N VAL A 178 7.48 -2.53 -5.90
CA VAL A 178 6.18 -2.98 -5.37
C VAL A 178 5.61 -4.11 -6.19
N PHE A 179 5.91 -4.18 -7.50
CA PHE A 179 5.46 -5.28 -8.33
C PHE A 179 6.20 -6.57 -8.06
N GLU A 180 7.44 -6.58 -7.57
CA GLU A 180 8.21 -7.80 -7.24
C GLU A 180 7.62 -8.67 -6.10
N VAL A 181 6.35 -8.49 -5.75
CA VAL A 181 5.54 -9.38 -4.91
C VAL A 181 5.56 -10.80 -5.47
N VAL A 182 5.89 -11.76 -4.61
CA VAL A 182 6.28 -13.12 -4.96
C VAL A 182 5.02 -13.95 -5.31
N ASP A 183 5.05 -14.63 -6.45
CA ASP A 183 4.20 -15.78 -6.86
C ASP A 183 2.93 -15.63 -7.74
N ASN A 184 2.21 -14.50 -7.89
CA ASN A 184 0.97 -14.52 -8.73
C ASN A 184 0.69 -13.29 -9.62
N VAL A 185 -0.38 -13.42 -10.43
CA VAL A 185 -0.82 -12.50 -11.49
C VAL A 185 -0.96 -11.07 -10.98
N ARG A 186 -0.20 -10.16 -11.60
CA ARG A 186 -0.11 -8.74 -11.22
C ARG A 186 -0.93 -7.90 -12.18
N ALA A 187 -1.64 -6.90 -11.66
CA ALA A 187 -2.32 -5.90 -12.49
C ALA A 187 -2.06 -4.50 -11.92
N CYS A 188 -1.60 -3.59 -12.76
CA CYS A 188 -1.45 -2.17 -12.42
C CYS A 188 -2.52 -1.38 -13.17
N CYS A 189 -3.23 -0.50 -12.46
CA CYS A 189 -4.06 0.53 -13.08
C CYS A 189 -3.36 1.87 -12.93
N LEU A 190 -2.71 2.31 -14.01
CA LEU A 190 -2.34 3.70 -14.18
C LEU A 190 -3.62 4.44 -14.55
N GLY A 191 -4.03 5.42 -13.74
CA GLY A 191 -5.23 6.21 -14.04
C GLY A 191 -5.16 6.80 -15.45
N VAL A 192 -6.19 6.56 -16.25
CA VAL A 192 -6.42 7.20 -17.56
C VAL A 192 -7.46 8.28 -17.39
#